data_AF-V4NZY2-F1
#
_entry.id   AF-V4NZY2-F1
#
_cell.length_a   1.000
_cell.length_b   1.000
_cell.length_c   1.000
_cell.angle_alpha   90.00
_cell.angle_beta   90.00
_cell.angle_gamma   90.00
#
_symmetry.space_group_name_H-M   'P 1'
#
loop_
_entity.id
_entity.type
_entity.pdbx_description
1 polymer ?
#
loop_
_entity_poly.entity_id
_entity_poly.type
_entity_poly.pdbx_seq_one_letter_code
_entity_poly.pdbx_strand_id
1 'polypeptide(L)'
;MNWILLAGLVRDPANALEQAKQIRRLMDKGLVQGSVFSTWHGEFERYPEVREAFLAIGTVLVECPQPTLRFPGHILHQSLSLQWGLEHIPANVRVLRIRPDIVPMNELIDYVLGGDWLTRDYGLGLEPTAYSHRVWAHSGLVGWPFYLNDILFYGYKADIARLSNVDLKHEYLYSELAPEQFYHLGPIAAVNPVLDLYARVQRNKHSASENRRLTQLLWDSDFWYDVLYAQAKELLSNYVVGFMDPSIIYSEPQQAPLRDLSLREVLSPDSTIPFMHTNPVIGSPDFHSLNWAYAVVNDSFRSDETSTRLNAAKDRSLGQVTDNAYAYAEEIRQAFPHYQGPVRPASEGLYYRPHKHLNIQAQASDEYAKKLEEEINHLRRQIG
;
A
#
# COMPACT_ATOMS: atom_id res chain seq x y z
N MET A 1 17.42 9.36 -14.31
CA MET A 1 17.40 10.58 -13.47
C MET A 1 16.46 10.33 -12.31
N ASN A 2 16.87 10.70 -11.11
CA ASN A 2 16.15 10.49 -9.85
C ASN A 2 15.87 11.83 -9.18
N TRP A 3 14.68 11.95 -8.63
CA TRP A 3 14.22 13.09 -7.85
C TRP A 3 13.73 12.61 -6.50
N ILE A 4 13.81 13.48 -5.49
CA ILE A 4 13.21 13.25 -4.17
C ILE A 4 11.98 14.12 -4.02
N LEU A 5 10.90 13.54 -3.51
CA LEU A 5 9.69 14.27 -3.14
C LEU A 5 9.38 14.06 -1.67
N LEU A 6 9.48 15.11 -0.88
CA LEU A 6 8.93 15.16 0.46
C LEU A 6 7.49 15.66 0.38
N ALA A 7 6.55 14.90 0.93
CA ALA A 7 5.13 15.24 0.91
C ALA A 7 4.51 15.05 2.30
N GLY A 8 4.09 16.16 2.91
CA GLY A 8 3.41 16.19 4.20
C GLY A 8 3.90 17.29 5.15
N LEU A 9 3.52 17.15 6.42
CA LEU A 9 3.80 18.11 7.50
C LEU A 9 5.20 17.94 8.12
N VAL A 10 5.81 19.06 8.50
CA VAL A 10 6.99 19.10 9.38
C VAL A 10 6.50 18.86 10.81
N ARG A 11 6.37 17.60 11.21
CA ARG A 11 6.01 17.25 12.60
C ARG A 11 7.19 17.38 13.56
N ASP A 12 8.38 17.14 13.05
CA ASP A 12 9.65 17.22 13.77
C ASP A 12 10.68 17.97 12.89
N PRO A 13 11.03 19.21 13.24
CA PRO A 13 12.02 19.98 12.51
C PRO A 13 13.40 19.31 12.47
N ALA A 14 13.79 18.59 13.52
CA ALA A 14 15.10 17.92 13.55
C ALA A 14 15.17 16.82 12.49
N ASN A 15 14.09 16.05 12.33
CA ASN A 15 13.98 15.05 11.26
C ASN A 15 14.05 15.69 9.88
N ALA A 16 13.31 16.78 9.65
CA ALA A 16 13.32 17.49 8.36
C ALA A 16 14.71 18.06 8.03
N LEU A 17 15.41 18.63 9.02
CA LEU A 17 16.79 19.13 8.85
C LEU A 17 17.77 18.00 8.54
N GLU A 18 17.63 16.85 9.18
CA GLU A 18 18.45 15.68 8.84
C GLU A 18 18.16 15.17 7.43
N GLN A 19 16.90 15.16 7.00
CA GLN A 19 16.55 14.82 5.62
C GLN A 19 17.20 15.76 4.60
N ALA A 20 17.26 17.08 4.88
CA ALA A 20 17.96 18.03 4.00
C ALA A 20 19.44 17.67 3.84
N LYS A 21 20.13 17.24 4.90
CA LYS A 21 21.52 16.76 4.83
C LYS A 21 21.63 15.49 3.99
N GLN A 22 20.73 14.53 4.17
CA GLN A 22 20.74 13.28 3.40
C GLN A 22 20.47 13.53 1.91
N ILE A 23 19.56 14.45 1.57
CA ILE A 23 19.29 14.84 0.19
C ILE A 23 20.52 15.50 -0.43
N ARG A 24 21.16 16.45 0.28
CA ARG A 24 22.43 17.04 -0.17
C ARG A 24 23.48 15.97 -0.43
N ARG A 25 23.67 15.02 0.49
CA ARG A 25 24.59 13.89 0.32
C ARG A 25 24.30 13.09 -0.96
N LEU A 26 23.03 12.80 -1.24
CA LEU A 26 22.61 12.06 -2.44
C LEU A 26 22.84 12.87 -3.73
N MET A 27 22.62 14.19 -3.69
CA MET A 27 22.94 15.10 -4.79
C MET A 27 24.44 15.18 -5.04
N ASP A 28 25.26 15.29 -4.00
CA ASP A 28 26.72 15.36 -4.10
C ASP A 28 27.32 14.05 -4.66
N LYS A 29 26.68 12.91 -4.40
CA LYS A 29 26.99 11.61 -5.02
C LYS A 29 26.49 11.47 -6.46
N GLY A 30 25.74 12.44 -6.99
CA GLY A 30 25.12 12.38 -8.31
C GLY A 30 23.96 11.38 -8.43
N LEU A 31 23.48 10.83 -7.30
CA LEU A 31 22.36 9.87 -7.28
C LEU A 31 21.00 10.56 -7.43
N VAL A 32 20.90 11.83 -7.10
CA VAL A 32 19.67 12.65 -7.18
C VAL A 32 19.98 13.96 -7.91
N GLN A 33 19.11 14.36 -8.82
CA GLN A 33 19.29 15.59 -9.62
C GLN A 33 18.44 16.76 -9.15
N GLY A 34 17.44 16.51 -8.31
CA GLY A 34 16.55 17.54 -7.79
C GLY A 34 15.67 17.02 -6.66
N SER A 35 15.14 17.95 -5.88
CA SER A 35 14.21 17.67 -4.81
C SER A 35 13.07 18.68 -4.80
N VAL A 36 11.90 18.20 -4.36
CA VAL A 36 10.70 19.01 -4.10
C VAL A 36 10.23 18.71 -2.69
N PHE A 37 9.85 19.75 -1.93
CA PHE A 37 9.17 19.62 -0.66
C PHE A 37 7.79 20.26 -0.77
N SER A 38 6.76 19.42 -0.85
CA SER A 38 5.35 19.81 -0.88
C SER A 38 4.71 19.70 0.50
N THR A 39 4.10 20.79 0.96
CA THR A 39 3.42 20.91 2.25
C THR A 39 2.22 21.85 2.16
N TRP A 40 1.62 22.22 3.29
CA TRP A 40 0.46 23.12 3.36
C TRP A 40 0.88 24.59 3.54
N HIS A 41 0.00 25.51 3.13
CA HIS A 41 0.19 26.93 3.38
C HIS A 41 0.47 27.24 4.85
N GLY A 42 1.48 28.06 5.13
CA GLY A 42 1.84 28.46 6.49
C GLY A 42 2.89 27.57 7.15
N GLU A 43 3.22 26.42 6.57
CA GLU A 43 4.12 25.45 7.20
C GLU A 43 5.57 25.96 7.19
N PHE A 44 6.03 26.56 6.09
CA PHE A 44 7.41 27.07 6.03
C PHE A 44 7.60 28.37 6.82
N GLU A 45 6.56 29.19 7.00
CA GLU A 45 6.61 30.32 7.94
C GLU A 45 6.75 29.85 9.39
N ARG A 46 6.14 28.71 9.73
CA ARG A 46 6.22 28.13 11.07
C ARG A 46 7.59 27.55 11.39
N TYR A 47 8.31 27.07 10.38
CA TYR A 47 9.63 26.43 10.50
C TYR A 47 10.67 27.09 9.58
N PRO A 48 11.08 28.34 9.86
CA PRO A 48 11.98 29.10 8.99
C PRO A 48 13.34 28.41 8.79
N GLU A 49 13.86 27.74 9.80
CA GLU A 49 15.12 26.99 9.72
C GLU A 49 15.04 25.80 8.75
N VAL A 50 13.89 25.14 8.68
CA VAL A 50 13.63 24.04 7.73
C VAL A 50 13.56 24.62 6.32
N ARG A 51 12.80 25.71 6.14
CA ARG A 51 12.71 26.41 4.86
C ARG A 51 14.09 26.81 4.34
N GLU A 52 14.91 27.45 5.17
CA GLU A 52 16.25 27.89 4.82
C GLU A 52 17.17 26.72 4.44
N ALA A 53 17.14 25.63 5.21
CA ALA A 53 17.95 24.44 4.93
C ALA A 53 17.61 23.81 3.57
N PHE A 54 16.33 23.68 3.24
CA PHE A 54 15.91 23.11 1.95
C PHE A 54 16.16 24.05 0.76
N LEU A 55 16.02 25.38 0.94
CA LEU A 55 16.40 26.36 -0.07
C LEU A 55 17.92 26.35 -0.34
N ALA A 56 18.74 26.23 0.70
CA ALA A 56 20.19 26.17 0.58
C ALA A 56 20.68 24.96 -0.24
N ILE A 57 19.87 23.90 -0.34
CA ILE A 57 20.14 22.74 -1.19
C ILE A 57 19.44 22.76 -2.55
N GLY A 58 18.77 23.86 -2.89
CA GLY A 58 18.08 24.03 -4.17
C GLY A 58 16.78 23.24 -4.29
N THR A 59 16.17 22.84 -3.16
CA THR A 59 14.88 22.17 -3.18
C THR A 59 13.78 23.16 -3.59
N VAL A 60 12.88 22.73 -4.48
CA VAL A 60 11.67 23.48 -4.79
C VAL A 60 10.68 23.33 -3.63
N LEU A 61 10.35 24.44 -2.99
CA LEU A 61 9.36 24.46 -1.91
C LEU A 61 7.97 24.76 -2.48
N VAL A 62 7.01 23.90 -2.18
CA VAL A 62 5.64 24.00 -2.67
C VAL A 62 4.71 23.99 -1.47
N GLU A 63 3.88 25.03 -1.36
CA GLU A 63 2.77 25.04 -0.40
C GLU A 63 1.45 24.98 -1.16
N CYS A 64 0.54 24.15 -0.67
CA CYS A 64 -0.78 24.00 -1.25
C CYS A 64 -1.89 24.18 -0.19
N PRO A 65 -3.14 24.45 -0.61
CA PRO A 65 -4.26 24.50 0.30
C PRO A 65 -4.48 23.14 0.97
N GLN A 66 -4.65 23.13 2.29
CA GLN A 66 -5.02 21.92 3.00
C GLN A 66 -6.47 21.53 2.65
N PRO A 67 -6.76 20.25 2.32
CA PRO A 67 -8.13 19.82 2.10
C PRO A 67 -9.00 20.10 3.32
N THR A 68 -10.18 20.66 3.11
CA THR A 68 -11.18 20.84 4.16
C THR A 68 -11.99 19.57 4.43
N LEU A 69 -11.67 18.47 3.73
CA LEU A 69 -12.29 17.17 3.90
C LEU A 69 -11.29 16.18 4.47
N ARG A 70 -11.70 15.47 5.52
CA ARG A 70 -10.89 14.45 6.16
C ARG A 70 -11.39 13.07 5.80
N PHE A 71 -10.54 12.30 5.13
CA PHE A 71 -10.73 10.89 4.81
C PHE A 71 -10.03 10.02 5.85
N PRO A 72 -10.36 8.71 5.98
CA PRO A 72 -9.64 7.80 6.87
C PRO A 72 -8.14 7.83 6.56
N GLY A 73 -7.31 7.85 7.61
CA GLY A 73 -5.86 7.91 7.42
C GLY A 73 -5.30 9.22 6.88
N HIS A 74 -6.12 10.27 6.75
CA HIS A 74 -5.74 11.49 6.04
C HIS A 74 -5.29 11.23 4.59
N ILE A 75 -5.81 10.19 3.94
CA ILE A 75 -5.32 9.83 2.60
C ILE A 75 -5.48 10.96 1.56
N LEU A 76 -6.58 11.71 1.62
CA LEU A 76 -6.78 12.86 0.73
C LEU A 76 -5.68 13.91 0.92
N HIS A 77 -5.28 14.15 2.17
CA HIS A 77 -4.21 15.11 2.47
C HIS A 77 -2.87 14.60 1.95
N GLN A 78 -2.54 13.35 2.24
CA GLN A 78 -1.28 12.76 1.80
C GLN A 78 -1.19 12.72 0.26
N SER A 79 -2.30 12.43 -0.43
CA SER A 79 -2.35 12.33 -1.89
C SER A 79 -2.33 13.68 -2.58
N LEU A 80 -3.03 14.68 -2.02
CA LEU A 80 -3.00 16.04 -2.58
C LEU A 80 -1.60 16.64 -2.49
N SER A 81 -0.96 16.57 -1.31
CA SER A 81 0.41 17.05 -1.14
C SER A 81 1.39 16.34 -2.09
N LEU A 82 1.25 15.02 -2.27
CA LEU A 82 2.01 14.24 -3.24
C LEU A 82 1.78 14.75 -4.67
N GLN A 83 0.54 14.96 -5.10
CA GLN A 83 0.20 15.43 -6.45
C GLN A 83 0.79 16.81 -6.75
N TRP A 84 0.62 17.80 -5.87
CA TRP A 84 1.21 19.14 -6.02
C TRP A 84 2.74 19.10 -6.13
N GLY A 85 3.38 18.21 -5.37
CA GLY A 85 4.82 18.00 -5.48
C GLY A 85 5.25 17.41 -6.81
N LEU A 86 4.51 16.41 -7.31
CA LEU A 86 4.80 15.77 -8.59
C LEU A 86 4.70 16.74 -9.78
N GLU A 87 3.84 17.75 -9.73
CA GLU A 87 3.72 18.77 -10.79
C GLU A 87 5.04 19.55 -11.03
N HIS A 88 5.86 19.70 -9.99
CA HIS A 88 7.13 20.41 -10.05
C HIS A 88 8.33 19.52 -10.41
N ILE A 89 8.10 18.21 -10.56
CA ILE A 89 9.12 17.25 -10.96
C ILE A 89 9.06 17.03 -12.49
N PRO A 90 10.19 16.94 -13.21
CA PRO A 90 10.17 16.67 -14.65
C PRO A 90 9.43 15.38 -15.01
N ALA A 91 8.88 15.33 -16.23
CA ALA A 91 8.32 14.09 -16.76
C ALA A 91 9.41 13.02 -16.96
N ASN A 92 9.02 11.75 -17.00
CA ASN A 92 9.90 10.61 -17.34
C ASN A 92 11.12 10.42 -16.40
N VAL A 93 11.04 10.91 -15.17
CA VAL A 93 12.07 10.66 -14.13
C VAL A 93 11.55 9.68 -13.08
N ARG A 94 12.48 9.13 -12.29
CA ARG A 94 12.17 8.31 -11.12
C ARG A 94 12.07 9.20 -9.89
N VAL A 95 11.11 8.94 -9.01
CA VAL A 95 10.79 9.75 -7.83
C VAL A 95 10.81 8.88 -6.60
N LEU A 96 11.65 9.24 -5.64
CA LEU A 96 11.63 8.69 -4.29
C LEU A 96 10.73 9.57 -3.44
N ARG A 97 9.54 9.07 -3.10
CA ARG A 97 8.65 9.75 -2.16
C ARG A 97 9.09 9.42 -0.74
N ILE A 98 9.11 10.44 0.11
CA ILE A 98 9.43 10.29 1.53
C ILE A 98 8.45 11.10 2.37
N ARG A 99 8.06 10.58 3.53
CA ARG A 99 7.38 11.36 4.57
C ARG A 99 8.37 12.31 5.28
N PRO A 100 8.06 13.61 5.43
CA PRO A 100 8.98 14.56 6.06
C PRO A 100 9.16 14.35 7.56
N ASP A 101 8.22 13.66 8.23
CA ASP A 101 8.25 13.46 9.69
C ASP A 101 9.12 12.28 10.15
N ILE A 102 9.66 11.49 9.23
CA ILE A 102 10.45 10.28 9.53
C ILE A 102 11.72 10.30 8.69
N VAL A 103 12.88 9.89 9.22
CA VAL A 103 14.15 9.86 8.47
C VAL A 103 14.53 8.43 8.10
N PRO A 104 13.98 7.85 7.02
CA PRO A 104 14.32 6.49 6.63
C PRO A 104 15.53 6.42 5.68
N MET A 105 16.19 7.55 5.39
CA MET A 105 17.30 7.61 4.44
C MET A 105 18.61 7.17 5.09
N ASN A 106 19.03 5.95 4.79
CA ASN A 106 20.35 5.41 5.14
C ASN A 106 21.13 5.05 3.86
N GLU A 107 22.30 4.42 4.02
CA GLU A 107 23.15 4.02 2.88
C GLU A 107 22.49 2.99 1.95
N LEU A 108 21.48 2.26 2.41
CA LEU A 108 20.75 1.29 1.57
C LEU A 108 19.95 1.97 0.45
N ILE A 109 19.55 3.23 0.65
CA ILE A 109 18.88 4.03 -0.38
C ILE A 109 19.81 4.32 -1.56
N ASP A 110 21.13 4.40 -1.34
CA ASP A 110 22.09 4.61 -2.41
C ASP A 110 22.03 3.46 -3.43
N TYR A 111 21.87 2.22 -2.95
CA TYR A 111 21.74 1.03 -3.79
C TYR A 111 20.45 1.04 -4.61
N VAL A 112 19.33 1.46 -4.02
CA VAL A 112 18.04 1.57 -4.70
C VAL A 112 18.09 2.63 -5.80
N LEU A 113 18.63 3.81 -5.50
CA LEU A 113 18.70 4.93 -6.45
C LEU A 113 19.74 4.69 -7.56
N GLY A 114 20.84 4.00 -7.24
CA GLY A 114 21.92 3.69 -8.18
C GLY A 114 21.61 2.57 -9.16
N GLY A 115 20.68 1.68 -8.85
CA GLY A 115 20.38 0.52 -9.70
C GLY A 115 19.28 0.74 -10.75
N ASP A 116 19.03 -0.32 -11.50
CA ASP A 116 18.03 -0.47 -12.57
C ASP A 116 16.81 -1.29 -12.11
N TRP A 117 16.56 -1.30 -10.79
CA TRP A 117 15.59 -2.16 -10.10
C TRP A 117 14.18 -2.15 -10.73
N LEU A 118 13.74 -1.01 -11.25
CA LEU A 118 12.38 -0.81 -11.74
C LEU A 118 12.16 -1.33 -13.18
N THR A 119 13.24 -1.49 -13.95
CA THR A 119 13.21 -1.81 -15.38
C THR A 119 13.88 -3.13 -15.73
N ARG A 120 14.65 -3.69 -14.80
CA ARG A 120 15.34 -4.97 -15.01
C ARG A 120 14.31 -6.09 -15.17
N ASP A 121 14.53 -6.93 -16.19
CA ASP A 121 13.85 -8.21 -16.29
C ASP A 121 14.51 -9.21 -15.34
N TYR A 122 13.71 -9.79 -14.47
CA TYR A 122 14.15 -10.77 -13.47
C TYR A 122 13.85 -12.22 -13.90
N GLY A 123 13.45 -12.43 -15.16
CA GLY A 123 13.14 -13.76 -15.69
C GLY A 123 11.84 -14.36 -15.13
N LEU A 124 10.96 -13.53 -14.58
CA LEU A 124 9.69 -13.98 -13.99
C LEU A 124 8.62 -14.28 -15.04
N GLY A 125 8.76 -13.76 -16.27
CA GLY A 125 7.72 -13.82 -17.29
C GLY A 125 6.43 -13.08 -16.89
N LEU A 126 6.53 -12.14 -15.95
CA LEU A 126 5.42 -11.32 -15.46
C LEU A 126 5.67 -9.85 -15.80
N GLU A 127 4.74 -9.27 -16.56
CA GLU A 127 4.73 -7.84 -16.85
C GLU A 127 3.87 -7.08 -15.81
N PRO A 128 4.23 -5.83 -15.47
CA PRO A 128 3.39 -4.98 -14.65
C PRO A 128 1.96 -4.87 -15.21
N THR A 129 0.97 -4.99 -14.33
CA THR A 129 -0.46 -5.00 -14.70
C THR A 129 -1.13 -3.64 -14.41
N ALA A 130 -0.74 -2.99 -13.31
CA ALA A 130 -1.31 -1.72 -12.85
C ALA A 130 -0.42 -0.52 -13.16
N TYR A 131 0.86 -0.75 -13.44
CA TYR A 131 1.86 0.27 -13.71
C TYR A 131 2.51 0.06 -15.06
N SER A 132 3.21 1.08 -15.55
CA SER A 132 4.07 0.94 -16.74
C SER A 132 5.41 0.32 -16.37
N HIS A 133 5.87 0.53 -15.14
CA HIS A 133 7.06 -0.07 -14.56
C HIS A 133 6.79 -0.51 -13.12
N ARG A 134 7.63 -1.40 -12.60
CA ARG A 134 7.54 -1.79 -11.19
C ARG A 134 7.75 -0.58 -10.27
N VAL A 135 7.11 -0.60 -9.12
CA VAL A 135 7.30 0.35 -8.02
C VAL A 135 8.09 -0.34 -6.91
N TRP A 136 9.10 0.33 -6.40
CA TRP A 136 9.83 -0.11 -5.23
C TRP A 136 9.12 0.33 -3.94
N ALA A 137 8.99 -0.59 -2.98
CA ALA A 137 8.53 -0.31 -1.62
C ALA A 137 9.48 -0.93 -0.59
N HIS A 138 9.58 -0.33 0.59
CA HIS A 138 10.51 -0.81 1.61
C HIS A 138 10.15 -2.19 2.16
N SER A 139 8.90 -2.36 2.57
CA SER A 139 8.43 -3.58 3.23
C SER A 139 6.92 -3.71 3.10
N GLY A 140 6.38 -4.85 3.52
CA GLY A 140 4.94 -5.03 3.63
C GLY A 140 4.55 -6.09 4.66
N LEU A 141 3.26 -6.42 4.71
CA LEU A 141 2.71 -7.48 5.57
C LEU A 141 2.10 -8.60 4.71
N VAL A 142 2.46 -9.85 4.98
CA VAL A 142 2.00 -10.98 4.17
C VAL A 142 0.48 -11.17 4.33
N GLY A 143 0.00 -11.15 5.57
CA GLY A 143 -1.42 -11.41 5.89
C GLY A 143 -2.37 -10.24 5.63
N TRP A 144 -1.85 -9.10 5.15
CA TRP A 144 -2.65 -7.91 4.84
C TRP A 144 -2.34 -7.43 3.42
N PRO A 145 -3.09 -7.89 2.40
CA PRO A 145 -2.85 -7.57 1.01
C PRO A 145 -2.60 -6.09 0.77
N PHE A 146 -1.45 -5.82 0.13
CA PHE A 146 -0.98 -4.47 -0.23
C PHE A 146 -0.84 -3.49 0.92
N TYR A 147 -0.72 -3.98 2.16
CA TYR A 147 -0.17 -3.20 3.27
C TYR A 147 1.34 -3.07 3.05
N LEU A 148 1.73 -2.19 2.13
CA LEU A 148 3.12 -1.85 1.86
C LEU A 148 3.49 -0.56 2.60
N ASN A 149 4.77 -0.39 2.90
CA ASN A 149 5.26 0.79 3.58
C ASN A 149 4.95 2.07 2.78
N ASP A 150 4.16 2.96 3.38
CA ASP A 150 3.81 4.26 2.77
C ASP A 150 4.81 5.37 3.12
N ILE A 151 5.74 5.13 4.04
CA ILE A 151 6.73 6.11 4.49
C ILE A 151 7.68 6.46 3.36
N LEU A 152 8.11 5.43 2.61
CA LEU A 152 9.12 5.58 1.57
C LEU A 152 8.84 4.58 0.43
N PHE A 153 8.71 5.11 -0.79
CA PHE A 153 8.53 4.30 -2.00
C PHE A 153 9.12 5.03 -3.21
N TYR A 154 9.47 4.26 -4.25
CA TYR A 154 10.25 4.75 -5.38
C TYR A 154 9.73 4.20 -6.70
N GLY A 155 9.57 5.04 -7.71
CA GLY A 155 8.99 4.62 -8.98
C GLY A 155 9.16 5.67 -10.05
N TYR A 156 8.74 5.40 -11.28
CA TYR A 156 8.61 6.46 -12.28
C TYR A 156 7.52 7.44 -11.88
N LYS A 157 7.70 8.75 -12.16
CA LYS A 157 6.72 9.81 -11.82
C LYS A 157 5.30 9.43 -12.23
N ALA A 158 5.12 8.88 -13.43
CA ALA A 158 3.81 8.48 -13.94
C ALA A 158 3.16 7.35 -13.12
N ASP A 159 3.96 6.39 -12.64
CA ASP A 159 3.48 5.26 -11.84
C ASP A 159 3.23 5.70 -10.38
N ILE A 160 4.09 6.58 -9.84
CA ILE A 160 3.87 7.21 -8.54
C ILE A 160 2.60 8.07 -8.52
N ALA A 161 2.30 8.78 -9.61
CA ALA A 161 1.06 9.55 -9.72
C ALA A 161 -0.20 8.66 -9.68
N ARG A 162 -0.11 7.40 -10.13
CA ARG A 162 -1.23 6.45 -10.02
C ARG A 162 -1.51 6.07 -8.57
N LEU A 163 -0.47 5.94 -7.73
CA LEU A 163 -0.64 5.69 -6.29
C LEU A 163 -1.37 6.84 -5.58
N SER A 164 -1.17 8.09 -6.03
CA SER A 164 -1.86 9.26 -5.46
C SER A 164 -3.32 9.41 -5.90
N ASN A 165 -3.85 8.53 -6.76
CA ASN A 165 -5.21 8.65 -7.25
C ASN A 165 -6.22 8.16 -6.19
N VAL A 166 -6.73 9.09 -5.39
CA VAL A 166 -7.79 8.81 -4.41
C VAL A 166 -9.13 8.77 -5.12
N ASP A 167 -9.63 7.56 -5.37
CA ASP A 167 -10.98 7.35 -5.87
C ASP A 167 -11.97 7.45 -4.71
N LEU A 168 -13.04 8.23 -4.90
CA LEU A 168 -14.12 8.30 -3.91
C LEU A 168 -14.71 6.91 -3.64
N LYS A 169 -14.60 5.95 -4.57
CA LYS A 169 -15.06 4.56 -4.37
C LYS A 169 -14.45 3.87 -3.18
N HIS A 170 -13.27 4.30 -2.79
CA HIS A 170 -12.60 3.80 -1.61
C HIS A 170 -13.35 4.16 -0.32
N GLU A 171 -14.16 5.21 -0.32
CA GLU A 171 -15.03 5.56 0.82
C GLU A 171 -16.22 4.62 0.96
N TYR A 172 -16.85 4.25 -0.17
CA TYR A 172 -18.14 3.57 -0.19
C TYR A 172 -18.06 2.06 -0.46
N LEU A 173 -17.07 1.61 -1.23
CA LEU A 173 -16.88 0.19 -1.53
C LEU A 173 -15.90 -0.46 -0.58
N TYR A 174 -14.84 0.25 -0.20
CA TYR A 174 -13.77 -0.32 0.60
C TYR A 174 -14.04 -0.02 2.06
N SER A 175 -14.63 -1.00 2.73
CA SER A 175 -14.72 -0.94 4.17
C SER A 175 -13.31 -1.04 4.72
N GLU A 176 -12.92 -0.03 5.50
CA GLU A 176 -11.99 -0.29 6.59
C GLU A 176 -10.55 -0.71 6.18
N LEU A 177 -10.08 -0.28 5.01
CA LEU A 177 -8.66 -0.43 4.64
C LEU A 177 -7.75 0.46 5.51
N ALA A 178 -6.53 0.01 5.71
CA ALA A 178 -5.49 0.85 6.30
C ALA A 178 -5.06 1.96 5.32
N PRO A 179 -4.58 3.12 5.83
CA PRO A 179 -4.11 4.24 5.00
C PRO A 179 -3.10 3.80 3.92
N GLU A 180 -2.19 2.91 4.29
CA GLU A 180 -1.16 2.31 3.43
C GLU A 180 -1.75 1.47 2.30
N GLN A 181 -2.80 0.71 2.58
CA GLN A 181 -3.46 -0.14 1.58
C GLN A 181 -4.14 0.70 0.52
N PHE A 182 -4.74 1.84 0.86
CA PHE A 182 -5.38 2.66 -0.17
C PHE A 182 -4.40 3.17 -1.24
N TYR A 183 -3.13 3.41 -0.88
CA TYR A 183 -2.10 3.79 -1.86
C TYR A 183 -1.78 2.65 -2.82
N HIS A 184 -1.48 1.48 -2.27
CA HIS A 184 -0.88 0.40 -3.04
C HIS A 184 -1.93 -0.58 -3.61
N LEU A 185 -3.05 -0.78 -2.93
CA LEU A 185 -4.14 -1.64 -3.38
C LEU A 185 -4.99 -0.96 -4.46
N GLY A 186 -5.20 0.36 -4.39
CA GLY A 186 -6.12 1.08 -5.29
C GLY A 186 -5.86 0.81 -6.78
N PRO A 187 -4.64 1.07 -7.30
CA PRO A 187 -4.30 0.79 -8.69
C PRO A 187 -4.39 -0.70 -9.06
N ILE A 188 -4.07 -1.59 -8.12
CA ILE A 188 -4.06 -3.04 -8.35
C ILE A 188 -5.49 -3.59 -8.40
N ALA A 189 -6.36 -3.18 -7.47
CA ALA A 189 -7.77 -3.56 -7.45
C ALA A 189 -8.51 -3.09 -8.71
N ALA A 190 -8.08 -1.99 -9.34
CA ALA A 190 -8.65 -1.54 -10.61
C ALA A 190 -8.42 -2.51 -11.78
N VAL A 191 -7.43 -3.39 -11.69
CA VAL A 191 -7.06 -4.36 -12.75
C VAL A 191 -7.16 -5.82 -12.33
N ASN A 192 -7.31 -6.09 -11.03
CA ASN A 192 -7.40 -7.44 -10.48
C ASN A 192 -8.72 -7.61 -9.70
N PRO A 193 -9.71 -8.36 -10.25
CA PRO A 193 -11.03 -8.47 -9.65
C PRO A 193 -11.04 -9.24 -8.32
N VAL A 194 -10.08 -10.14 -8.07
CA VAL A 194 -9.98 -10.86 -6.79
C VAL A 194 -9.59 -9.89 -5.67
N LEU A 195 -8.65 -8.99 -5.95
CA LEU A 195 -8.20 -7.99 -4.99
C LEU A 195 -9.21 -6.85 -4.81
N ASP A 196 -10.00 -6.54 -5.84
CA ASP A 196 -11.17 -5.65 -5.70
C ASP A 196 -12.24 -6.26 -4.79
N LEU A 197 -12.53 -7.56 -4.93
CA LEU A 197 -13.42 -8.29 -4.02
C LEU A 197 -12.89 -8.26 -2.58
N TYR A 198 -11.58 -8.47 -2.39
CA TYR A 198 -10.97 -8.39 -1.07
C TYR A 198 -11.14 -7.01 -0.44
N ALA A 199 -10.84 -5.96 -1.20
CA ALA A 199 -10.97 -4.58 -0.74
C ALA A 199 -12.39 -4.24 -0.28
N ARG A 200 -13.40 -4.88 -0.87
CA ARG A 200 -14.80 -4.73 -0.47
C ARG A 200 -15.14 -5.50 0.81
N VAL A 201 -14.66 -6.73 0.94
CA VAL A 201 -15.07 -7.63 2.02
C VAL A 201 -14.29 -7.41 3.32
N GLN A 202 -13.01 -7.01 3.21
CA GLN A 202 -12.10 -6.89 4.34
C GLN A 202 -12.55 -5.87 5.39
N ARG A 203 -12.19 -6.13 6.65
CA ARG A 203 -12.39 -5.23 7.81
C ARG A 203 -11.06 -4.77 8.41
N ASN A 204 -11.08 -3.66 9.15
CA ASN A 204 -9.85 -3.01 9.64
C ASN A 204 -9.28 -3.76 10.84
N LYS A 205 -8.19 -3.21 11.35
CA LYS A 205 -7.66 -3.51 12.67
C LYS A 205 -8.61 -2.99 13.74
N HIS A 206 -8.95 -3.87 14.68
CA HIS A 206 -9.66 -3.57 15.92
C HIS A 206 -8.76 -3.92 17.11
N SER A 207 -9.33 -4.48 18.18
CA SER A 207 -8.54 -5.02 19.28
C SER A 207 -7.67 -6.20 18.82
N ALA A 208 -6.55 -6.46 19.51
CA ALA A 208 -5.69 -7.60 19.21
C ALA A 208 -6.43 -8.95 19.21
N SER A 209 -7.44 -9.11 20.09
CA SER A 209 -8.32 -10.28 20.12
C SER A 209 -9.21 -10.42 18.89
N GLU A 210 -9.79 -9.32 18.42
CA GLU A 210 -10.65 -9.32 17.23
C GLU A 210 -9.82 -9.53 15.96
N ASN A 211 -8.63 -8.94 15.88
CA ASN A 211 -7.70 -9.17 14.77
C ASN A 211 -7.30 -10.64 14.68
N ARG A 212 -6.96 -11.28 15.80
CA ARG A 212 -6.69 -12.73 15.81
C ARG A 212 -7.87 -13.55 15.31
N ARG A 213 -9.09 -13.19 15.72
CA ARG A 213 -10.30 -13.88 15.27
C ARG A 213 -10.56 -13.65 13.77
N LEU A 214 -10.38 -12.44 13.28
CA LEU A 214 -10.53 -12.11 11.86
C LEU A 214 -9.49 -12.86 11.00
N THR A 215 -8.23 -12.89 11.46
CA THR A 215 -7.15 -13.67 10.82
C THR A 215 -7.50 -15.15 10.77
N GLN A 216 -8.06 -15.72 11.83
CA GLN A 216 -8.49 -17.12 11.83
C GLN A 216 -9.60 -17.39 10.79
N LEU A 217 -10.62 -16.52 10.72
CA LEU A 217 -11.66 -16.62 9.70
C LEU A 217 -11.10 -16.51 8.28
N LEU A 218 -10.14 -15.61 8.06
CA LEU A 218 -9.42 -15.52 6.78
C LEU A 218 -8.76 -16.86 6.45
N TRP A 219 -7.96 -17.41 7.37
CA TRP A 219 -7.23 -18.66 7.12
C TRP A 219 -8.14 -19.88 6.89
N ASP A 220 -9.31 -19.87 7.50
CA ASP A 220 -10.31 -20.94 7.34
C ASP A 220 -11.08 -20.79 6.02
N SER A 221 -11.06 -19.61 5.39
CA SER A 221 -11.77 -19.34 4.13
C SER A 221 -10.97 -19.68 2.88
N ASP A 222 -11.60 -20.31 1.88
CA ASP A 222 -11.00 -20.53 0.56
C ASP A 222 -10.74 -19.22 -0.20
N PHE A 223 -11.53 -18.18 0.09
CA PHE A 223 -11.35 -16.85 -0.49
C PHE A 223 -9.99 -16.27 -0.15
N TRP A 224 -9.48 -16.52 1.06
CA TRP A 224 -8.17 -16.01 1.44
C TRP A 224 -7.05 -16.58 0.57
N TYR A 225 -7.13 -17.84 0.15
CA TYR A 225 -6.15 -18.45 -0.75
C TYR A 225 -6.23 -17.85 -2.17
N ASP A 226 -7.44 -17.48 -2.62
CA ASP A 226 -7.63 -16.71 -3.87
C ASP A 226 -6.90 -15.36 -3.78
N VAL A 227 -7.12 -14.65 -2.68
CA VAL A 227 -6.52 -13.34 -2.41
C VAL A 227 -5.01 -13.43 -2.27
N LEU A 228 -4.49 -14.42 -1.54
CA LEU A 228 -3.07 -14.61 -1.32
C LEU A 228 -2.33 -14.92 -2.62
N TYR A 229 -2.89 -15.80 -3.46
CA TYR A 229 -2.33 -16.10 -4.77
C TYR A 229 -2.34 -14.86 -5.68
N ALA A 230 -3.47 -14.15 -5.74
CA ALA A 230 -3.57 -12.90 -6.50
C ALA A 230 -2.57 -11.85 -5.99
N GLN A 231 -2.46 -11.65 -4.68
CA GLN A 231 -1.49 -10.73 -4.07
C GLN A 231 -0.07 -11.10 -4.44
N ALA A 232 0.32 -12.37 -4.32
CA ALA A 232 1.68 -12.82 -4.65
C ALA A 232 2.02 -12.53 -6.12
N LYS A 233 1.11 -12.87 -7.05
CA LYS A 233 1.28 -12.60 -8.47
C LYS A 233 1.40 -11.11 -8.77
N GLU A 234 0.52 -10.30 -8.18
CA GLU A 234 0.50 -8.85 -8.41
C GLU A 234 1.71 -8.15 -7.78
N LEU A 235 2.20 -8.62 -6.62
CA LEU A 235 3.45 -8.12 -6.03
C LEU A 235 4.65 -8.40 -6.94
N LEU A 236 4.79 -9.63 -7.46
CA LEU A 236 5.88 -9.97 -8.39
C LEU A 236 5.81 -9.20 -9.72
N SER A 237 4.58 -8.93 -10.18
CA SER A 237 4.35 -8.21 -11.44
C SER A 237 4.63 -6.72 -11.30
N ASN A 238 4.19 -6.11 -10.19
CA ASN A 238 4.14 -4.65 -10.06
C ASN A 238 5.16 -4.06 -9.08
N TYR A 239 5.81 -4.87 -8.24
CA TYR A 239 6.66 -4.35 -7.17
C TYR A 239 8.05 -4.95 -7.14
N VAL A 240 8.95 -4.16 -6.56
CA VAL A 240 10.19 -4.64 -5.95
C VAL A 240 10.12 -4.27 -4.48
N VAL A 241 10.49 -5.19 -3.58
CA VAL A 241 10.36 -4.95 -2.14
C VAL A 241 11.66 -5.17 -1.40
N GLY A 242 12.01 -4.20 -0.56
CA GLY A 242 13.18 -4.18 0.29
C GLY A 242 14.48 -3.83 -0.42
N PHE A 243 15.60 -4.06 0.27
CA PHE A 243 16.93 -3.66 -0.18
C PHE A 243 17.73 -4.79 -0.81
N MET A 244 17.10 -5.94 -1.07
CA MET A 244 17.74 -7.09 -1.69
C MET A 244 17.50 -7.06 -3.20
N ASP A 245 18.58 -7.17 -3.99
CA ASP A 245 18.48 -7.26 -5.45
C ASP A 245 17.57 -8.45 -5.81
N PRO A 246 16.54 -8.27 -6.65
CA PRO A 246 15.61 -9.36 -6.92
C PRO A 246 16.23 -10.57 -7.62
N SER A 247 17.38 -10.42 -8.30
CA SER A 247 18.13 -11.58 -8.82
C SER A 247 18.58 -12.53 -7.71
N ILE A 248 18.83 -12.01 -6.50
CA ILE A 248 19.15 -12.82 -5.32
C ILE A 248 17.88 -13.48 -4.78
N ILE A 249 16.77 -12.73 -4.70
CA ILE A 249 15.45 -13.20 -4.22
C ILE A 249 15.02 -14.48 -4.97
N TYR A 250 15.22 -14.53 -6.28
CA TYR A 250 14.79 -15.66 -7.12
C TYR A 250 15.85 -16.77 -7.25
N SER A 251 16.99 -16.63 -6.57
CA SER A 251 18.05 -17.64 -6.61
C SER A 251 17.70 -18.88 -5.78
N GLU A 252 18.19 -20.04 -6.22
CA GLU A 252 18.00 -21.33 -5.52
C GLU A 252 18.37 -21.29 -4.02
N PRO A 253 19.49 -20.68 -3.59
CA PRO A 253 19.82 -20.59 -2.17
C PRO A 253 18.79 -19.83 -1.32
N GLN A 254 18.11 -18.84 -1.90
CA GLN A 254 17.06 -18.08 -1.22
C GLN A 254 15.72 -18.80 -1.19
N GLN A 255 15.49 -19.71 -2.14
CA GLN A 255 14.24 -20.48 -2.27
C GLN A 255 14.30 -21.81 -1.52
N ALA A 256 15.46 -22.45 -1.42
CA ALA A 256 15.61 -23.76 -0.78
C ALA A 256 15.03 -23.82 0.65
N PRO A 257 15.26 -22.84 1.55
CA PRO A 257 14.70 -22.89 2.90
C PRO A 257 13.16 -22.86 2.96
N LEU A 258 12.50 -22.33 1.93
CA LEU A 258 11.04 -22.25 1.89
C LEU A 258 10.37 -23.60 1.60
N ARG A 259 11.09 -24.57 1.01
CA ARG A 259 10.58 -25.91 0.69
C ARG A 259 10.33 -26.77 1.90
N ASP A 260 11.03 -26.50 2.99
CA ASP A 260 10.86 -27.21 4.25
C ASP A 260 9.70 -26.65 5.09
N LEU A 261 9.18 -25.48 4.70
CA LEU A 261 8.13 -24.75 5.41
C LEU A 261 6.77 -24.96 4.75
N SER A 262 5.75 -25.15 5.56
CA SER A 262 4.36 -25.00 5.13
C SER A 262 4.00 -23.53 4.95
N LEU A 263 3.02 -23.26 4.10
CA LEU A 263 2.46 -21.92 3.97
C LEU A 263 1.89 -21.42 5.31
N ARG A 264 1.31 -22.30 6.12
CA ARG A 264 0.81 -21.95 7.45
C ARG A 264 1.91 -21.46 8.40
N GLU A 265 3.07 -22.09 8.40
CA GLU A 265 4.22 -21.65 9.19
C GLU A 265 4.71 -20.27 8.76
N VAL A 266 4.63 -19.96 7.46
CA VAL A 266 5.00 -18.65 6.90
C VAL A 266 4.01 -17.56 7.29
N LEU A 267 2.71 -17.88 7.30
CA LEU A 267 1.65 -16.95 7.68
C LEU A 267 1.51 -16.78 9.20
N SER A 268 2.05 -17.70 9.99
CA SER A 268 1.91 -17.72 11.44
C SER A 268 2.57 -16.50 12.09
N PRO A 269 1.92 -15.83 13.07
CA PRO A 269 2.57 -14.81 13.87
C PRO A 269 3.75 -15.37 14.69
N ASP A 270 3.81 -16.68 14.92
CA ASP A 270 4.90 -17.33 15.65
C ASP A 270 6.02 -17.81 14.71
N SER A 271 6.01 -17.37 13.45
CA SER A 271 7.02 -17.76 12.46
C SER A 271 8.42 -17.28 12.87
N THR A 272 9.41 -18.15 12.76
CA THR A 272 10.83 -17.87 13.04
C THR A 272 11.69 -17.83 11.78
N ILE A 273 11.06 -17.58 10.62
CA ILE A 273 11.75 -17.55 9.33
C ILE A 273 12.77 -16.41 9.31
N PRO A 274 14.05 -16.66 8.96
CA PRO A 274 15.14 -15.68 9.12
C PRO A 274 14.94 -14.30 8.46
N PHE A 275 14.05 -14.18 7.48
CA PHE A 275 13.77 -12.96 6.73
C PHE A 275 12.34 -12.43 6.91
N MET A 276 11.59 -12.97 7.87
CA MET A 276 10.28 -12.47 8.27
C MET A 276 10.29 -12.16 9.77
N HIS A 277 9.77 -11.01 10.15
CA HIS A 277 9.55 -10.61 11.52
C HIS A 277 8.06 -10.38 11.74
N THR A 278 7.50 -11.00 12.77
CA THR A 278 6.10 -10.72 13.09
C THR A 278 5.99 -9.40 13.82
N ASN A 279 5.15 -8.50 13.30
CA ASN A 279 4.76 -7.31 14.05
C ASN A 279 3.80 -7.72 15.17
N PRO A 280 4.17 -7.61 16.46
CA PRO A 280 3.36 -8.11 17.57
C PRO A 280 2.03 -7.36 17.75
N VAL A 281 1.94 -6.11 17.26
CA VAL A 281 0.71 -5.31 17.32
C VAL A 281 -0.28 -5.77 16.25
N ILE A 282 0.22 -6.13 15.08
CA ILE A 282 -0.61 -6.46 13.92
C ILE A 282 -0.89 -7.97 13.84
N GLY A 283 -0.03 -8.80 14.45
CA GLY A 283 -0.13 -10.25 14.40
C GLY A 283 0.06 -10.81 12.99
N SER A 284 0.87 -10.13 12.17
CA SER A 284 1.16 -10.54 10.80
C SER A 284 2.66 -10.48 10.52
N PRO A 285 3.21 -11.45 9.79
CA PRO A 285 4.59 -11.43 9.31
C PRO A 285 4.85 -10.21 8.41
N ASP A 286 5.89 -9.46 8.73
CA ASP A 286 6.46 -8.47 7.82
C ASP A 286 7.35 -9.17 6.77
N PHE A 287 7.49 -8.51 5.63
CA PHE A 287 8.41 -8.97 4.59
C PHE A 287 9.21 -7.80 4.04
N HIS A 288 10.50 -8.06 3.84
CA HIS A 288 11.48 -7.15 3.21
C HIS A 288 12.03 -7.76 1.91
N SER A 289 11.36 -8.79 1.37
CA SER A 289 11.64 -9.39 0.08
C SER A 289 10.40 -10.13 -0.44
N LEU A 290 10.40 -10.48 -1.73
CA LEU A 290 9.32 -11.23 -2.38
C LEU A 290 9.58 -12.74 -2.48
N ASN A 291 10.49 -13.30 -1.67
CA ASN A 291 10.81 -14.74 -1.71
C ASN A 291 9.54 -15.59 -1.49
N TRP A 292 8.71 -15.18 -0.52
CA TRP A 292 7.46 -15.88 -0.20
C TRP A 292 6.45 -15.81 -1.34
N ALA A 293 6.33 -14.65 -2.01
CA ALA A 293 5.41 -14.48 -3.12
C ALA A 293 5.84 -15.35 -4.30
N TYR A 294 7.14 -15.42 -4.56
CA TYR A 294 7.70 -16.33 -5.55
C TYR A 294 7.41 -17.80 -5.21
N ALA A 295 7.57 -18.20 -3.95
CA ALA A 295 7.26 -19.55 -3.49
C ALA A 295 5.76 -19.89 -3.58
N VAL A 296 4.86 -18.93 -3.31
CA VAL A 296 3.40 -19.07 -3.50
C VAL A 296 3.08 -19.34 -4.97
N VAL A 297 3.68 -18.57 -5.89
CA VAL A 297 3.39 -18.71 -7.33
C VAL A 297 3.95 -20.01 -7.90
N ASN A 298 5.11 -20.47 -7.43
CA ASN A 298 5.84 -21.63 -7.96
C ASN A 298 5.65 -22.94 -7.17
N ASP A 299 4.76 -22.99 -6.19
CA ASP A 299 4.52 -24.18 -5.36
C ASP A 299 5.76 -24.70 -4.64
N SER A 300 6.59 -23.77 -4.16
CA SER A 300 7.86 -24.09 -3.51
C SER A 300 7.72 -24.38 -2.02
N PHE A 301 6.52 -24.45 -1.45
CA PHE A 301 6.32 -24.79 -0.03
C PHE A 301 6.15 -26.29 0.18
N ARG A 302 6.38 -26.75 1.41
CA ARG A 302 6.08 -28.12 1.83
C ARG A 302 4.60 -28.43 1.58
N SER A 303 4.35 -29.57 0.92
CA SER A 303 2.98 -30.02 0.66
C SER A 303 2.25 -30.34 1.97
N ASP A 304 1.10 -29.69 2.16
CA ASP A 304 0.11 -29.93 3.21
C ASP A 304 -1.30 -29.50 2.77
N GLU A 305 -2.26 -29.48 3.70
CA GLU A 305 -3.62 -29.03 3.44
C GLU A 305 -3.68 -27.59 2.92
N THR A 306 -2.87 -26.67 3.46
CA THR A 306 -2.85 -25.26 3.02
C THR A 306 -2.31 -25.10 1.61
N SER A 307 -1.27 -25.85 1.26
CA SER A 307 -0.76 -25.89 -0.12
C SER A 307 -1.79 -26.47 -1.10
N THR A 308 -2.60 -27.45 -0.67
CA THR A 308 -3.65 -28.04 -1.50
C THR A 308 -4.73 -27.01 -1.80
N ARG A 309 -5.14 -26.23 -0.79
CA ARG A 309 -6.13 -25.14 -0.94
C ARG A 309 -5.59 -24.00 -1.80
N LEU A 310 -4.31 -23.65 -1.66
CA LEU A 310 -3.63 -22.68 -2.52
C LEU A 310 -3.58 -23.14 -3.97
N ASN A 311 -3.20 -24.40 -4.22
CA ASN A 311 -3.16 -24.96 -5.56
C ASN A 311 -4.55 -24.93 -6.22
N ALA A 312 -5.59 -25.29 -5.48
CA ALA A 312 -6.96 -25.18 -5.96
C ALA A 312 -7.31 -23.73 -6.35
N ALA A 313 -6.83 -22.73 -5.60
CA ALA A 313 -7.08 -21.31 -5.88
C ALA A 313 -6.56 -20.85 -7.24
N LYS A 314 -5.47 -21.45 -7.74
CA LYS A 314 -4.87 -21.08 -9.04
C LYS A 314 -5.81 -21.33 -10.22
N ASP A 315 -6.67 -22.34 -10.09
CA ASP A 315 -7.58 -22.81 -11.13
C ASP A 315 -9.02 -22.31 -10.94
N ARG A 316 -9.31 -21.53 -9.87
CA ARG A 316 -10.68 -21.05 -9.61
C ARG A 316 -11.09 -19.99 -10.63
N SER A 317 -12.28 -20.15 -11.17
CA SER A 317 -12.95 -19.13 -11.97
C SER A 317 -13.35 -17.94 -11.10
N LEU A 318 -13.48 -16.75 -11.71
CA LEU A 318 -13.93 -15.56 -10.99
C LEU A 318 -15.30 -15.74 -10.32
N GLY A 319 -16.19 -16.56 -10.91
CA GLY A 319 -17.48 -16.91 -10.29
C GLY A 319 -17.30 -17.64 -8.96
N GLN A 320 -16.42 -18.64 -8.92
CA GLN A 320 -16.10 -19.38 -7.68
C GLN A 320 -15.43 -18.49 -6.64
N VAL A 321 -14.50 -17.62 -7.07
CA VAL A 321 -13.87 -16.64 -6.16
C VAL A 321 -14.90 -15.70 -5.56
N THR A 322 -15.86 -15.26 -6.38
CA THR A 322 -16.96 -14.39 -5.93
C THR A 322 -17.84 -15.11 -4.91
N ASP A 323 -18.19 -16.38 -5.14
CA ASP A 323 -18.96 -17.20 -4.20
C ASP A 323 -18.21 -17.40 -2.87
N ASN A 324 -16.89 -17.66 -2.93
CA ASN A 324 -16.03 -17.74 -1.76
C ASN A 324 -15.99 -16.41 -0.99
N ALA A 325 -15.91 -15.27 -1.68
CA ALA A 325 -15.93 -13.94 -1.08
C ALA A 325 -17.25 -13.68 -0.33
N TYR A 326 -18.39 -14.11 -0.89
CA TYR A 326 -19.69 -14.01 -0.23
C TYR A 326 -19.78 -14.90 1.02
N ALA A 327 -19.28 -16.14 0.95
CA ALA A 327 -19.24 -17.03 2.10
C ALA A 327 -18.41 -16.43 3.24
N TYR A 328 -17.21 -15.93 2.91
CA TYR A 328 -16.34 -15.25 3.88
C TYR A 328 -17.01 -14.00 4.49
N ALA A 329 -17.65 -13.17 3.67
CA ALA A 329 -18.36 -11.99 4.15
C ALA A 329 -19.48 -12.33 5.14
N GLU A 330 -20.17 -13.46 4.92
CA GLU A 330 -21.22 -13.96 5.79
C GLU A 330 -20.64 -14.48 7.12
N GLU A 331 -19.50 -15.18 7.10
CA GLU A 331 -18.79 -15.59 8.32
C GLU A 331 -18.33 -14.39 9.16
N ILE A 332 -17.79 -13.35 8.53
CA ILE A 332 -17.47 -12.09 9.22
C ILE A 332 -18.72 -11.52 9.88
N ARG A 333 -19.83 -11.42 9.13
CA ARG A 333 -21.10 -10.87 9.64
C ARG A 333 -21.61 -11.63 10.86
N GLN A 334 -21.49 -12.95 10.86
CA GLN A 334 -21.89 -13.80 11.99
C GLN A 334 -20.93 -13.65 13.18
N ALA A 335 -19.62 -13.61 12.92
CA ALA A 335 -18.61 -13.49 13.96
C ALA A 335 -18.61 -12.12 14.65
N PHE A 336 -19.00 -11.08 13.90
CA PHE A 336 -18.97 -9.69 14.33
C PHE A 336 -20.29 -8.98 13.96
N PRO A 337 -21.38 -9.21 14.72
CA PRO A 337 -22.71 -8.70 14.38
C PRO A 337 -22.85 -7.17 14.31
N HIS A 338 -21.87 -6.43 14.85
CA HIS A 338 -21.82 -4.98 14.75
C HIS A 338 -21.36 -4.51 13.35
N TYR A 339 -20.69 -5.36 12.56
CA TYR A 339 -20.45 -5.07 11.15
C TYR A 339 -21.74 -5.23 10.36
N GLN A 340 -22.19 -4.13 9.78
CA GLN A 340 -23.27 -4.20 8.78
C GLN A 340 -22.73 -5.01 7.59
N GLY A 341 -23.34 -6.15 7.34
CA GLY A 341 -22.94 -7.08 6.29
C GLY A 341 -23.08 -6.49 4.89
N PRO A 342 -22.61 -7.21 3.86
CA PRO A 342 -22.78 -6.76 2.49
C PRO A 342 -24.26 -6.61 2.14
N VAL A 343 -24.61 -5.51 1.48
CA VAL A 343 -25.85 -5.40 0.72
C VAL A 343 -25.60 -6.04 -0.63
N ARG A 344 -26.44 -7.01 -1.00
CA ARG A 344 -26.55 -7.51 -2.38
C ARG A 344 -27.53 -6.57 -3.10
N PRO A 345 -27.11 -5.66 -3.99
CA PRO A 345 -28.04 -5.11 -4.96
C PRO A 345 -28.35 -6.17 -6.01
N ALA A 346 -29.53 -6.06 -6.62
CA ALA A 346 -30.07 -7.03 -7.56
C ALA A 346 -29.28 -7.15 -8.89
N SER A 347 -28.18 -6.41 -9.06
CA SER A 347 -27.30 -6.49 -10.23
C SER A 347 -25.82 -6.31 -9.82
N GLU A 348 -25.09 -7.43 -9.90
CA GLU A 348 -23.66 -7.53 -10.21
C GLU A 348 -22.57 -6.97 -9.26
N GLY A 349 -22.83 -6.75 -7.97
CA GLY A 349 -21.71 -6.40 -7.06
C GLY A 349 -21.92 -6.65 -5.56
N LEU A 350 -20.79 -6.73 -4.83
CA LEU A 350 -20.72 -6.63 -3.37
C LEU A 350 -20.66 -5.16 -2.97
N TYR A 351 -21.64 -4.71 -2.19
CA TYR A 351 -21.70 -3.35 -1.65
C TYR A 351 -21.81 -3.43 -0.14
N TYR A 352 -21.24 -2.47 0.57
CA TYR A 352 -21.35 -2.40 2.03
C TYR A 352 -22.03 -1.12 2.44
N ARG A 353 -22.90 -1.20 3.46
CA ARG A 353 -23.33 0.02 4.16
C ARG A 353 -22.15 0.47 5.03
N PRO A 354 -21.62 1.70 4.85
CA PRO A 354 -20.56 2.19 5.71
C PRO A 354 -21.01 2.13 7.17
N HIS A 355 -20.14 1.62 8.05
CA HIS A 355 -20.43 1.54 9.47
C HIS A 355 -20.79 2.94 10.02
N LYS A 356 -21.77 3.02 10.92
CA LYS A 356 -22.27 4.28 11.48
C LYS A 356 -21.11 5.18 11.93
N HIS A 357 -21.19 6.45 11.48
CA HIS A 357 -20.29 7.57 11.72
C HIS A 357 -18.99 7.63 10.86
N LEU A 358 -19.02 8.53 9.88
CA LEU A 358 -17.90 9.41 9.49
C LEU A 358 -16.66 8.79 8.80
N ASN A 359 -16.75 8.45 7.50
CA ASN A 359 -15.53 8.24 6.69
C ASN A 359 -14.98 9.56 6.14
N ILE A 360 -15.83 10.39 5.54
CA ILE A 360 -15.47 11.75 5.11
C ILE A 360 -16.13 12.74 6.05
N GLN A 361 -15.32 13.56 6.70
CA GLN A 361 -15.77 14.64 7.58
C GLN A 361 -15.41 15.98 6.94
N ALA A 362 -16.39 16.86 6.80
CA ALA A 362 -16.11 18.27 6.55
C ALA A 362 -15.43 18.85 7.80
N GLN A 363 -14.22 19.37 7.64
CA GLN A 363 -13.47 20.09 8.66
C GLN A 363 -13.82 21.59 8.67
N ALA A 364 -14.39 22.10 7.57
CA ALA A 364 -14.88 23.46 7.43
C ALA A 364 -16.27 23.49 6.76
N SER A 365 -17.05 24.53 7.03
CA SER A 365 -18.40 24.72 6.51
C SER A 365 -18.45 25.49 5.19
N ASP A 366 -17.38 25.41 4.39
CA ASP A 366 -17.29 26.06 3.09
C ASP A 366 -18.26 25.43 2.07
N GLU A 367 -18.61 26.19 1.02
CA GLU A 367 -19.62 25.81 0.04
C GLU A 367 -19.21 24.57 -0.78
N TYR A 368 -17.90 24.40 -1.03
CA TYR A 368 -17.38 23.25 -1.75
C TYR A 368 -17.48 21.97 -0.93
N ALA A 369 -17.07 22.00 0.34
CA ALA A 369 -17.19 20.88 1.26
C ALA A 369 -18.66 20.47 1.45
N LYS A 370 -19.58 21.43 1.53
CA LYS A 370 -21.03 21.17 1.57
C LYS A 370 -21.52 20.49 0.29
N LYS A 371 -21.15 21.01 -0.88
CA LYS A 371 -21.53 20.40 -2.17
C LYS A 371 -21.00 18.97 -2.30
N LEU A 372 -19.75 18.73 -1.92
CA LEU A 372 -19.19 17.38 -1.97
C LEU A 372 -19.87 16.45 -0.95
N GLU A 373 -20.16 16.94 0.25
CA GLU A 373 -20.93 16.18 1.24
C GLU A 373 -22.34 15.85 0.72
N GLU A 374 -22.99 16.75 0.00
CA GLU A 374 -24.27 16.51 -0.68
C GLU A 374 -24.16 15.46 -1.80
N GLU A 375 -23.12 15.51 -2.62
CA GLU A 375 -22.83 14.52 -3.66
C GLU A 375 -22.56 13.14 -3.05
N ILE A 376 -21.71 13.07 -2.02
CA ILE A 376 -21.43 11.84 -1.26
C ILE A 376 -22.73 11.31 -0.65
N ASN A 377 -23.54 12.16 -0.02
CA ASN A 377 -24.83 11.75 0.55
C ASN A 377 -25.85 11.32 -0.51
N HIS A 378 -25.81 11.91 -1.70
CA HIS A 378 -26.62 11.46 -2.83
C HIS A 378 -26.21 10.04 -3.27
N LEU A 379 -24.91 9.79 -3.45
CA LEU A 379 -24.38 8.47 -3.77
C LEU A 379 -24.73 7.43 -2.69
N ARG A 380 -24.60 7.78 -1.40
CA ARG A 380 -25.00 6.92 -0.27
C ARG A 380 -26.48 6.52 -0.34
N ARG A 381 -27.37 7.43 -0.76
CA ARG A 381 -28.82 7.16 -0.90
C ARG A 381 -29.17 6.27 -2.10
N GLN A 382 -28.34 6.19 -3.12
CA GLN A 382 -28.59 5.31 -4.27
C GLN A 382 -28.31 3.83 -3.97
N ILE A 383 -27.52 3.54 -2.93
CA ILE A 383 -27.08 2.18 -2.56
C ILE A 383 -27.90 1.61 -1.39
N GLY A 384 -28.46 2.48 -0.54
CA GLY A 384 -29.19 2.10 0.67
C GLY A 384 -30.65 1.80 0.41
#